data_AF-A0A533UFP6-F1
#
_entry.id   AF-A0A533UFP6-F1
#
_cell.length_a   1.000
_cell.length_b   1.000
_cell.length_c   1.000
_cell.angle_alpha   90.00
_cell.angle_beta   90.00
_cell.angle_gamma   90.00
#
_symmetry.space_group_name_H-M   'P 1'
#
loop_
_entity.id
_entity.type
_entity.pdbx_description
1 polymer ?
#
loop_
_entity_poly.entity_id
_entity_poly.type
_entity_poly.pdbx_seq_one_letter_code
_entity_poly.pdbx_strand_id
1 'polypeptide(L)'
;MFQITLKDLTFDEIAPNWANKIMVLRQEGFPFPFSLAWWKWYFELDSPSECIVGEAYGYSSGYEKKCKQCDLLGWEFGHAFLVRSRMDFKDNMEKFVAHWNETHMTTK
;
A
#
# COMPACT_ATOMS: atom_id res chain seq x y z
N MET A 1 -11.52 25.92 23.37
CA MET A 1 -11.22 24.51 23.04
C MET A 1 -11.15 24.42 21.52
N PHE A 2 -9.95 24.27 20.96
CA PHE A 2 -9.81 23.96 19.53
C PHE A 2 -9.97 22.45 19.40
N GLN A 3 -11.04 22.03 18.74
CA GLN A 3 -11.28 20.64 18.40
C GLN A 3 -10.54 20.39 17.09
N ILE A 4 -9.33 19.84 17.16
CA ILE A 4 -8.62 19.37 15.97
C ILE A 4 -9.36 18.11 15.52
N THR A 5 -10.26 18.23 14.56
CA THR A 5 -10.73 17.07 13.79
C THR A 5 -9.54 16.55 13.02
N LEU A 6 -8.96 15.42 13.46
CA LEU A 6 -8.01 14.66 12.67
C LEU A 6 -8.73 14.25 11.38
N LYS A 7 -8.30 14.78 10.24
CA LYS A 7 -8.79 14.37 8.93
C LYS A 7 -8.17 13.00 8.64
N ASP A 8 -9.01 12.00 8.37
CA ASP A 8 -8.54 10.70 7.88
C ASP A 8 -7.80 10.89 6.55
N LEU A 9 -6.59 10.35 6.46
CA LEU A 9 -5.84 10.34 5.22
C LEU A 9 -6.44 9.33 4.24
N THR A 10 -6.51 9.76 2.99
CA THR A 10 -6.81 8.91 1.85
C THR A 10 -5.57 8.10 1.42
N PHE A 11 -5.78 7.06 0.61
CA PHE A 11 -4.66 6.27 0.06
C PHE A 11 -3.67 7.15 -0.71
N ASP A 12 -4.17 8.10 -1.51
CA ASP A 12 -3.37 9.05 -2.29
C ASP A 12 -2.45 9.93 -1.42
N GLU A 13 -2.85 10.21 -0.18
CA GLU A 13 -2.05 10.95 0.80
C GLU A 13 -1.02 10.05 1.51
N ILE A 14 -1.29 8.75 1.64
CA ILE A 14 -0.45 7.78 2.35
C ILE A 14 0.66 7.22 1.44
N ALA A 15 0.32 6.83 0.20
CA ALA A 15 1.24 6.20 -0.74
C ALA A 15 1.04 6.74 -2.18
N PRO A 16 1.41 8.00 -2.44
CA PRO A 16 1.08 8.71 -3.68
C PRO A 16 1.65 8.06 -4.95
N ASN A 17 2.85 7.48 -4.93
CA ASN A 17 3.42 6.83 -6.11
C ASN A 17 2.71 5.52 -6.42
N TRP A 18 2.32 4.75 -5.40
CA TRP A 18 1.45 3.61 -5.58
C TRP A 18 0.03 3.98 -6.00
N ALA A 19 -0.50 5.13 -5.57
CA ALA A 19 -1.83 5.60 -5.98
C ALA A 19 -1.90 5.82 -7.50
N ASN A 20 -0.86 6.42 -8.09
CA ASN A 20 -0.74 6.57 -9.54
C ASN A 20 -0.75 5.22 -10.27
N LYS A 21 -0.03 4.22 -9.75
CA LYS A 21 -0.03 2.85 -10.31
C LYS A 21 -1.42 2.21 -10.22
N ILE A 22 -2.14 2.44 -9.12
CA ILE A 22 -3.49 1.90 -8.90
C ILE A 22 -4.52 2.53 -9.83
N MET A 23 -4.36 3.81 -10.22
CA MET A 23 -5.20 4.40 -11.25
C MET A 23 -5.12 3.61 -12.57
N VAL A 24 -3.90 3.21 -12.97
CA VAL A 24 -3.68 2.34 -14.13
C VAL A 24 -4.32 0.97 -13.90
N LEU A 25 -4.16 0.36 -12.71
CA LEU A 25 -4.81 -0.92 -12.36
C LEU A 25 -6.33 -0.88 -12.53
N ARG A 26 -6.99 0.22 -12.13
CA ARG A 26 -8.45 0.36 -12.23
C ARG A 26 -8.92 0.46 -13.68
N GLN A 27 -8.14 1.09 -14.55
CA GLN A 27 -8.49 1.30 -15.96
C GLN A 27 -8.12 0.10 -16.84
N GLU A 28 -6.90 -0.42 -16.67
CA GLU A 28 -6.28 -1.39 -17.59
C GLU A 28 -6.10 -2.78 -16.97
N GLY A 29 -6.19 -2.90 -15.64
CA GLY A 29 -5.89 -4.12 -14.92
C GLY A 29 -4.40 -4.26 -14.57
N PHE A 30 -4.01 -5.43 -14.06
CA PHE A 30 -2.61 -5.69 -13.74
C PHE A 30 -1.78 -5.80 -15.02
N PRO A 31 -0.52 -5.30 -15.00
CA PRO A 31 0.44 -5.53 -16.08
C PRO A 31 0.44 -7.00 -16.53
N PHE A 32 0.63 -7.24 -17.82
CA PHE A 32 0.68 -8.60 -18.35
C PHE A 32 1.86 -9.36 -17.73
N PRO A 33 1.70 -10.62 -17.27
CA PRO A 33 2.77 -11.36 -16.61
C PRO A 33 4.07 -11.34 -17.42
N PHE A 34 5.20 -11.19 -16.72
CA PHE A 34 6.55 -11.11 -17.30
C PHE A 34 6.83 -9.95 -18.26
N SER A 35 5.89 -9.04 -18.49
CA SER A 35 6.20 -7.77 -19.15
C SER A 35 7.16 -6.93 -18.29
N LEU A 36 7.84 -5.96 -18.90
CA LEU A 36 8.70 -5.01 -18.18
C LEU A 36 7.94 -4.32 -17.02
N ALA A 37 6.69 -3.91 -17.27
CA ALA A 37 5.84 -3.28 -16.27
C ALA A 37 5.48 -4.24 -15.13
N TRP A 38 5.23 -5.52 -15.44
CA TRP A 38 4.96 -6.53 -14.43
C TRP A 38 6.15 -6.78 -13.53
N TRP A 39 7.35 -6.94 -14.11
CA TRP A 39 8.57 -7.10 -13.33
C TRP A 39 8.87 -5.88 -12.45
N LYS A 40 8.64 -4.67 -12.97
CA LYS A 40 8.79 -3.45 -12.17
C LYS A 40 7.89 -3.47 -10.94
N TRP A 41 6.60 -3.78 -11.11
CA TRP A 41 5.65 -3.86 -9.99
C TRP A 41 6.00 -4.99 -9.02
N TYR A 42 6.40 -6.15 -9.55
CA TYR A 42 6.82 -7.29 -8.73
C TYR A 42 7.97 -6.90 -7.79
N PHE A 43 9.05 -6.33 -8.32
CA PHE A 43 10.21 -5.96 -7.50
C PHE A 43 9.92 -4.81 -6.53
N GLU A 44 9.06 -3.87 -6.91
CA GLU A 44 8.63 -2.81 -5.99
C GLU A 44 7.76 -3.37 -4.85
N LEU A 45 6.87 -4.34 -5.11
CA LEU A 45 6.06 -4.99 -4.07
C LEU A 45 6.89 -5.93 -3.18
N ASP A 46 7.89 -6.61 -3.74
CA ASP A 46 8.78 -7.53 -3.04
C ASP A 46 9.84 -6.81 -2.20
N SER A 47 10.13 -5.54 -2.50
CA SER A 47 11.06 -4.72 -1.74
C SER A 47 10.37 -4.11 -0.52
N PRO A 48 10.77 -4.44 0.73
CA PRO A 48 10.13 -3.89 1.91
C PRO A 48 10.28 -2.37 2.06
N SER A 49 11.24 -1.72 1.39
CA SER A 49 11.34 -0.26 1.41
C SER A 49 10.51 0.43 0.34
N GLU A 50 10.24 -0.24 -0.79
CA GLU A 50 9.58 0.37 -1.97
C GLU A 50 8.11 -0.04 -2.12
N CYS A 51 7.67 -1.07 -1.39
CA CYS A 51 6.29 -1.54 -1.44
C CYS A 51 5.33 -0.46 -0.91
N ILE A 52 4.02 -0.68 -1.05
CA ILE A 52 2.99 0.30 -0.65
C ILE A 52 3.18 0.77 0.80
N VAL A 53 3.48 -0.18 1.70
CA VAL A 53 3.68 0.10 3.12
C VAL A 53 5.03 0.78 3.35
N GLY A 54 6.08 0.37 2.64
CA GLY A 54 7.40 1.00 2.69
C GLY A 54 7.37 2.46 2.27
N GLU A 55 6.67 2.77 1.17
CA GLU A 55 6.43 4.16 0.73
C GLU A 55 5.74 4.98 1.83
N ALA A 56 4.66 4.46 2.42
CA ALA A 56 3.94 5.14 3.49
C ALA A 56 4.80 5.42 4.72
N TYR A 57 5.79 4.56 4.98
CA TYR A 57 6.80 4.73 6.02
C TYR A 57 8.01 5.59 5.60
N GLY A 58 7.92 6.30 4.48
CA GLY A 58 8.99 7.15 3.97
C GLY A 58 10.11 6.37 3.31
N TYR A 59 9.77 5.37 2.51
CA TYR A 59 10.69 4.45 1.84
C TYR A 59 11.55 3.64 2.81
N SER A 60 10.90 3.03 3.82
CA SER A 60 11.59 2.32 4.89
C SER A 60 10.93 0.97 5.21
N SER A 61 11.75 -0.06 5.37
CA SER A 61 11.33 -1.37 5.88
C SER A 61 11.11 -1.40 7.41
N GLY A 62 11.25 -0.26 8.08
CA GLY A 62 11.13 -0.18 9.54
C GLY A 62 9.79 -0.67 10.09
N TYR A 63 8.74 -0.69 9.27
CA TYR A 63 7.42 -1.18 9.66
C TYR A 63 7.41 -2.69 9.99
N GLU A 64 8.26 -3.51 9.35
CA GLU A 64 8.29 -4.96 9.56
C GLU A 64 8.51 -5.31 11.04
N LYS A 65 9.30 -4.48 11.74
CA LYS A 65 9.60 -4.64 13.17
C LYS A 65 8.65 -3.89 14.09
N LYS A 66 7.97 -2.86 13.58
CA LYS A 66 7.19 -1.89 14.39
C LYS A 66 5.69 -2.15 14.34
N CYS A 67 5.19 -2.75 13.25
CA CYS A 67 3.77 -2.96 13.05
C CYS A 67 3.52 -4.27 12.28
N LYS A 68 3.10 -5.31 13.01
CA LYS A 68 2.80 -6.63 12.44
C LYS A 68 1.70 -6.60 11.38
N GLN A 69 0.73 -5.70 11.52
CA GLN A 69 -0.35 -5.58 10.55
C GLN A 69 0.14 -4.97 9.23
N CYS A 70 1.05 -3.98 9.31
CA CYS A 70 1.72 -3.42 8.14
C CYS A 70 2.63 -4.45 7.45
N ASP A 71 3.33 -5.29 8.22
CA ASP A 71 4.10 -6.42 7.70
C ASP A 71 3.24 -7.40 6.90
N LEU A 72 2.13 -7.84 7.51
CA LEU A 72 1.16 -8.71 6.85
C LEU A 72 0.57 -8.07 5.58
N LEU A 73 0.15 -6.80 5.64
CA LEU A 73 -0.44 -6.10 4.49
C LEU A 73 0.54 -5.97 3.33
N GLY A 74 1.83 -5.72 3.59
CA GLY A 74 2.88 -5.73 2.56
C GLY A 74 2.90 -7.06 1.80
N TRP A 75 2.86 -8.17 2.53
CA TRP A 75 2.78 -9.51 1.95
C TRP A 75 1.46 -9.76 1.20
N GLU A 76 0.31 -9.33 1.76
CA GLU A 76 -1.01 -9.51 1.12
C GLU A 76 -1.12 -8.75 -0.21
N PHE A 77 -0.51 -7.55 -0.34
CA PHE A 77 -0.45 -6.83 -1.61
C PHE A 77 0.37 -7.59 -2.66
N GLY A 78 1.55 -8.11 -2.28
CA GLY A 78 2.36 -8.95 -3.15
C GLY A 78 1.62 -10.21 -3.61
N HIS A 79 0.95 -10.90 -2.67
CA HIS A 79 0.14 -12.08 -2.96
C HIS A 79 -1.00 -11.76 -3.93
N ALA A 80 -1.79 -10.71 -3.67
CA ALA A 80 -2.90 -10.30 -4.53
C ALA A 80 -2.43 -9.96 -5.96
N PHE A 81 -1.26 -9.33 -6.10
CA PHE A 81 -0.64 -9.06 -7.40
C PHE A 81 -0.24 -10.36 -8.13
N LEU A 82 0.39 -11.31 -7.43
CA LEU A 82 0.84 -12.58 -8.01
C LEU A 82 -0.32 -13.44 -8.51
N VAL A 83 -1.41 -13.54 -7.72
CA VAL A 83 -2.62 -14.28 -8.12
C VAL A 83 -3.53 -13.46 -9.05
N ARG A 84 -3.14 -12.22 -9.38
CA ARG A 84 -3.86 -11.27 -10.23
C ARG A 84 -5.29 -10.95 -9.72
N SER A 85 -5.50 -10.99 -8.41
CA SER A 85 -6.79 -10.70 -7.79
C SER A 85 -6.96 -9.20 -7.55
N ARG A 86 -7.78 -8.55 -8.37
CA ARG A 86 -8.11 -7.12 -8.19
C ARG A 86 -8.99 -6.87 -6.97
N MET A 87 -9.81 -7.86 -6.60
CA MET A 87 -10.67 -7.78 -5.43
C MET A 87 -9.83 -7.78 -4.16
N ASP A 88 -8.94 -8.76 -4.00
CA ASP A 88 -8.07 -8.83 -2.82
C ASP A 88 -7.15 -7.60 -2.74
N PHE A 89 -6.64 -7.13 -3.89
CA PHE A 89 -5.82 -5.92 -3.90
C PHE A 89 -6.60 -4.69 -3.42
N LYS A 90 -7.86 -4.53 -3.84
CA LYS A 90 -8.75 -3.46 -3.38
C LYS A 90 -9.05 -3.59 -1.88
N ASP A 91 -9.36 -4.79 -1.42
CA ASP A 91 -9.66 -5.05 -0.01
C ASP A 91 -8.44 -4.76 0.88
N ASN A 92 -7.25 -5.11 0.41
CA ASN A 92 -5.99 -4.79 1.10
C ASN A 92 -5.76 -3.27 1.17
N MET A 93 -6.12 -2.50 0.12
CA MET A 93 -6.07 -1.03 0.19
C MET A 93 -7.01 -0.48 1.27
N GLU A 94 -8.24 -0.97 1.34
CA GLU A 94 -9.23 -0.51 2.32
C GLU A 94 -8.79 -0.83 3.75
N LYS A 95 -8.32 -2.08 3.99
CA LYS A 95 -7.73 -2.49 5.27
C LYS A 95 -6.52 -1.63 5.65
N PHE A 96 -5.65 -1.35 4.68
CA PHE A 96 -4.45 -0.55 4.91
C PHE A 96 -4.78 0.89 5.31
N VAL A 97 -5.68 1.55 4.58
CA VAL A 97 -6.10 2.93 4.90
C VAL A 97 -6.77 3.00 6.27
N ALA A 98 -7.67 2.06 6.58
CA ALA A 98 -8.32 2.00 7.89
C ALA A 98 -7.28 1.82 9.00
N HIS A 99 -6.42 0.81 8.88
CA HIS A 99 -5.37 0.53 9.85
C HIS A 99 -4.42 1.71 10.05
N TRP A 100 -4.04 2.39 8.96
CA TRP A 100 -3.12 3.52 8.99
C TRP A 100 -3.69 4.71 9.77
N ASN A 101 -4.96 5.05 9.50
CA ASN A 101 -5.62 6.15 10.22
C ASN A 101 -5.83 5.82 11.70
N GLU A 102 -6.14 4.57 12.03
CA GLU A 102 -6.31 4.14 13.43
C GLU A 102 -4.99 4.15 14.21
N THR A 103 -3.91 3.66 13.61
CA THR A 103 -2.67 3.30 14.33
C THR A 103 -1.53 4.31 14.15
N HIS A 104 -1.47 4.98 13.01
CA HIS A 104 -0.32 5.82 12.63
C HIS A 104 -0.62 7.32 12.61
N MET A 105 -1.90 7.73 12.54
CA MET A 105 -2.28 9.16 12.68
C MET A 105 -2.38 9.63 14.13
N THR A 106 -2.67 8.73 15.06
CA THR A 106 -2.90 9.04 16.49
C THR A 106 -1.61 9.27 17.28
N THR A 107 -0.44 9.07 16.67
CA THR A 107 0.88 9.12 17.32
C THR A 107 1.83 10.15 16.70
N LYS A 108 1.30 11.25 16.15
CA LYS A 108 2.10 12.41 15.70
C LYS A 108 2.19 13.48 16.78
#